data_AF-A0AAD2SRZ0-F1
#
_entry.id   AF-A0AAD2SRZ0-F1
#
_cell.length_a   1.000
_cell.length_b   1.000
_cell.length_c   1.000
_cell.angle_alpha   90.00
_cell.angle_beta   90.00
_cell.angle_gamma   90.00
#
_symmetry.space_group_name_H-M   'P 1'
#
loop_
_entity.id
_entity.type
_entity.pdbx_description
1 polymer ?
#
loop_
_entity_poly.entity_id
_entity_poly.type
_entity_poly.pdbx_seq_one_letter_code
_entity_poly.pdbx_strand_id
1 'polypeptide(L)'
;MHPILAEILLENASVPTARNIMVGDSLEKVQQAYGPGKEDNSDNQHWLVYQSGKKQLMFHIVQGKVSDIMLKTDPGAEQSEISPDQAIGIATEAIHTWHLTTLDDKCLRYDLDESREKNFYIITVREDNRDISCGGDPDISHRLFDIKVARDNTQILTNADNVDGDYRDLNSPATNNE
;
A
#
# COMPACT_ATOMS: atom_id res chain seq x y z
N MET A 1 -9.43 9.63 17.73
CA MET A 1 -8.45 8.54 17.97
C MET A 1 -7.08 9.17 17.89
N HIS A 2 -6.21 8.95 18.89
CA HIS A 2 -4.84 9.44 18.84
C HIS A 2 -4.02 8.50 17.93
N PRO A 3 -3.25 9.00 16.95
CA PRO A 3 -2.38 8.15 16.14
C PRO A 3 -1.32 7.54 17.05
N ILE A 4 -1.15 6.22 16.98
CA ILE A 4 -0.03 5.54 17.63
C ILE A 4 1.20 5.83 16.76
N LEU A 5 2.01 6.79 17.18
CA LEU A 5 3.31 7.04 16.59
C LEU A 5 4.18 5.80 16.89
N ALA A 6 4.57 5.06 15.86
CA ALA A 6 5.62 4.06 16.01
C ALA A 6 6.97 4.77 15.80
N GLU A 7 7.64 5.02 16.91
CA GLU A 7 9.01 5.54 16.93
C GLU A 7 9.96 4.38 17.22
N ILE A 8 10.83 4.06 16.27
CA ILE A 8 11.94 3.15 16.53
C ILE A 8 13.16 4.03 16.77
N LEU A 9 13.46 4.25 18.04
CA LEU A 9 14.69 4.88 18.48
C LEU A 9 15.74 3.79 18.70
N LEU A 10 16.82 3.87 17.94
CA LEU A 10 17.95 2.97 18.06
C LEU A 10 19.00 3.57 18.99
N GLU A 11 18.72 3.57 20.30
CA GLU A 11 19.73 3.93 21.31
C GLU A 11 20.75 2.79 21.44
N ASN A 12 22.05 3.10 21.37
CA ASN A 12 23.15 2.11 21.44
C ASN A 12 23.14 1.00 20.36
N ALA A 13 22.46 1.21 19.23
CA ALA A 13 22.36 0.16 18.23
C ALA A 13 23.71 -0.14 17.57
N SER A 14 24.21 -1.34 17.85
CA SER A 14 25.28 -1.99 17.08
C SER A 14 24.81 -2.40 15.66
N VAL A 15 23.58 -2.07 15.30
CA VAL A 15 22.95 -2.42 14.03
C VAL A 15 23.08 -1.23 13.08
N PRO A 16 23.89 -1.34 12.02
CA PRO A 16 23.99 -0.29 11.03
C PRO A 16 22.71 -0.16 10.20
N THR A 17 22.46 1.01 9.64
CA THR A 17 21.47 1.17 8.58
C THR A 17 21.85 0.34 7.35
N ALA A 18 20.91 0.16 6.41
CA ALA A 18 21.18 -0.52 5.14
C ALA A 18 22.31 0.13 4.31
N ARG A 19 22.65 1.41 4.58
CA ARG A 19 23.78 2.11 3.94
C ARG A 19 25.03 2.18 4.83
N ASN A 20 25.12 1.29 5.81
CA ASN A 20 26.26 1.11 6.70
C ASN A 20 26.60 2.36 7.55
N ILE A 21 25.57 3.08 8.00
CA ILE A 21 25.68 4.17 8.99
C ILE A 21 25.31 3.65 10.36
N MET A 22 26.10 3.97 11.38
CA MET A 22 25.86 3.60 12.78
C MET A 22 26.13 4.78 13.71
N VAL A 23 25.71 4.65 14.98
CA VAL A 23 26.06 5.60 16.04
C VAL A 23 27.59 5.75 16.12
N GLY A 24 28.06 6.99 16.17
CA GLY A 24 29.48 7.38 16.20
C GLY A 24 30.08 7.80 14.85
N ASP A 25 29.42 7.49 13.73
CA ASP A 25 29.82 7.92 12.39
C ASP A 25 29.78 9.45 12.24
N SER A 26 30.59 10.00 11.33
CA SER A 26 30.63 11.44 11.07
C SER A 26 29.45 11.91 10.20
N LEU A 27 29.04 13.17 10.40
CA LEU A 27 28.07 13.85 9.53
C LEU A 27 28.44 13.73 8.04
N GLU A 28 29.72 13.89 7.71
CA GLU A 28 30.23 13.78 6.33
C GLU A 28 29.94 12.40 5.72
N LYS A 29 30.10 11.32 6.50
CA LYS A 29 29.81 9.96 6.06
C LYS A 29 28.31 9.77 5.83
N VAL A 30 27.46 10.33 6.70
CA VAL A 30 26.00 10.33 6.50
C VAL A 30 25.64 11.05 5.21
N GLN A 31 26.20 12.24 4.98
CA GLN A 31 25.94 13.03 3.78
C GLN A 31 26.46 12.34 2.51
N GLN A 32 27.57 11.62 2.59
CA GLN A 32 28.07 10.80 1.48
C GLN A 32 27.12 9.63 1.17
N ALA A 33 26.52 9.00 2.19
CA ALA A 33 25.63 7.85 2.02
C ALA A 33 24.21 8.23 1.62
N TYR A 34 23.67 9.36 2.10
CA TYR A 34 22.27 9.75 1.96
C TYR A 34 22.04 11.08 1.23
N GLY A 35 23.08 11.86 0.96
CA GLY A 35 22.98 13.22 0.42
C GLY A 35 22.87 14.29 1.52
N PRO A 36 22.69 15.57 1.17
CA PRO A 36 22.82 16.69 2.10
C PRO A 36 21.81 16.65 3.26
N GLY A 37 20.63 16.05 3.07
CA GLY A 37 19.57 15.99 4.07
C GLY A 37 18.89 17.34 4.33
N LYS A 38 17.83 17.34 5.15
CA LYS A 38 17.21 18.56 5.69
C LYS A 38 17.58 18.69 7.16
N GLU A 39 18.11 19.83 7.57
CA GLU A 39 18.34 20.10 8.99
C GLU A 39 17.04 20.44 9.72
N ASP A 40 16.87 19.87 10.90
CA ASP A 40 15.84 20.22 11.87
C ASP A 40 16.52 20.49 13.21
N ASN A 41 16.55 21.77 13.59
CA ASN A 41 17.20 22.26 14.81
C ASN A 41 16.19 22.58 15.92
N SER A 42 14.98 21.98 15.85
CA SER A 42 13.94 22.15 16.86
C SER A 42 14.38 21.56 18.21
N ASP A 43 13.80 22.06 19.30
CA ASP A 43 14.03 21.56 20.67
C ASP A 43 15.51 21.53 21.12
N ASN A 44 16.34 22.42 20.56
CA ASN A 44 17.80 22.46 20.76
C ASN A 44 18.53 21.16 20.40
N GLN A 45 17.93 20.33 19.55
CA GLN A 45 18.54 19.12 19.00
C GLN A 45 18.86 19.34 17.54
N HIS A 46 20.03 18.88 17.08
CA HIS A 46 20.41 19.00 15.68
C HIS A 46 20.15 17.69 14.95
N TRP A 47 19.07 17.64 14.18
CA TRP A 47 18.69 16.47 13.40
C TRP A 47 18.98 16.65 11.92
N LEU A 48 19.49 15.60 11.29
CA LEU A 48 19.55 15.47 9.84
C LEU A 48 18.45 14.53 9.36
N VAL A 49 17.51 15.06 8.60
CA VAL A 49 16.25 14.41 8.22
C VAL A 49 16.23 14.03 6.75
N TYR A 50 15.86 12.78 6.47
CA TYR A 50 15.66 12.23 5.14
C TYR A 50 14.24 11.70 5.00
N GLN A 51 13.46 12.35 4.14
CA GLN A 51 12.09 11.92 3.81
C GLN A 51 12.11 10.86 2.70
N SER A 52 11.43 9.74 2.93
CA SER A 52 11.15 8.73 1.90
C SER A 52 9.69 8.27 2.02
N GLY A 53 8.82 8.81 1.17
CA GLY A 53 7.38 8.58 1.26
C GLY A 53 6.84 9.02 2.62
N LYS A 54 6.21 8.11 3.38
CA LYS A 54 5.67 8.33 4.72
C LYS A 54 6.64 7.99 5.87
N LYS A 55 7.90 7.71 5.53
CA LYS A 55 8.96 7.39 6.49
C LYS A 55 9.97 8.52 6.54
N GLN A 56 10.43 8.83 7.74
CA GLN A 56 11.51 9.77 8.00
C GLN A 56 12.63 9.01 8.69
N LEU A 57 13.79 9.00 8.06
CA LEU A 57 15.04 8.57 8.69
C LEU A 57 15.73 9.83 9.21
N MET A 58 16.03 9.86 10.50
CA MET A 58 16.59 11.02 11.19
C MET A 58 17.87 10.61 11.92
N PHE A 59 18.91 11.44 11.81
CA PHE A 59 20.17 11.27 12.52
C PHE A 59 20.36 12.44 13.48
N HIS A 60 20.48 12.18 14.78
CA HIS A 60 20.83 13.22 15.75
C HIS A 60 22.34 13.45 15.69
N ILE A 61 22.76 14.70 15.51
CA ILE A 61 24.15 15.08 15.31
C ILE A 61 24.66 15.86 16.53
N VAL A 62 25.54 15.22 17.29
CA VAL A 62 26.21 15.83 18.46
C VAL A 62 27.70 15.87 18.19
N GLN A 63 28.32 17.06 18.29
CA GLN A 63 29.74 17.27 18.01
C GLN A 63 30.20 16.72 16.64
N GLY A 64 29.35 16.83 15.62
CA GLY A 64 29.64 16.37 14.25
C GLY A 64 29.53 14.86 14.04
N LYS A 65 29.00 14.12 15.02
CA LYS A 65 28.84 12.67 14.98
C LYS A 65 27.38 12.26 15.20
N VAL A 66 26.99 11.13 14.64
CA VAL A 66 25.69 10.51 14.90
C VAL A 66 25.63 10.04 16.35
N SER A 67 24.74 10.60 17.16
CA SER A 67 24.45 10.08 18.51
C SER A 67 23.27 9.11 18.48
N ASP A 68 22.24 9.41 17.68
CA ASP A 68 20.99 8.66 17.63
C ASP A 68 20.53 8.50 16.19
N ILE A 69 19.94 7.34 15.90
CA ILE A 69 19.28 7.06 14.62
C ILE A 69 17.83 6.76 14.92
N MET A 70 16.94 7.53 14.29
CA MET A 70 15.50 7.40 14.48
C MET A 70 14.82 7.14 13.16
N LEU A 71 13.99 6.10 13.12
CA LEU A 71 13.04 5.90 12.03
C LEU A 71 11.66 6.31 12.55
N LYS A 72 11.18 7.48 12.13
CA LYS A 72 9.78 7.85 12.30
C LYS A 72 9.01 7.30 11.13
N THR A 73 8.06 6.44 11.42
CA THR A 73 6.98 6.14 10.48
C THR A 73 5.79 6.96 10.92
N ASP A 74 5.19 7.72 10.02
CA ASP A 74 3.91 8.36 10.29
C ASP A 74 2.79 7.44 9.78
N PRO A 75 2.19 6.61 10.64
CA PRO A 75 0.99 5.86 10.28
C PRO A 75 -0.28 6.74 10.27
N GLY A 76 -0.17 8.02 10.64
CA GLY A 76 -1.27 8.95 10.90
C GLY A 76 -1.45 10.10 9.90
N ALA A 77 -0.50 10.35 9.00
CA ALA A 77 -0.80 11.03 7.74
C ALA A 77 -1.64 10.06 6.92
N GLU A 78 -2.96 10.29 6.84
CA GLU A 78 -3.96 9.48 6.15
C GLU A 78 -3.31 8.49 5.18
N GLN A 79 -3.45 7.18 5.43
CA GLN A 79 -3.32 6.21 4.34
C GLN A 79 -4.08 6.83 3.18
N SER A 80 -3.37 7.16 2.10
CA SER A 80 -3.95 7.97 1.04
C SER A 80 -4.93 7.02 0.44
N GLU A 81 -6.18 7.13 0.89
CA GLU A 81 -7.23 6.22 0.48
C GLU A 81 -7.20 6.22 -1.04
N ILE A 82 -6.98 5.04 -1.62
CA ILE A 82 -6.95 4.93 -3.06
C ILE A 82 -8.28 5.45 -3.58
N SER A 83 -8.30 6.21 -4.66
CA SER A 83 -9.55 6.71 -5.20
C SER A 83 -10.41 5.54 -5.75
N PRO A 84 -11.72 5.74 -5.94
CA PRO A 84 -12.57 4.76 -6.62
C PRO A 84 -11.99 4.27 -7.97
N ASP A 85 -11.45 5.19 -8.76
CA ASP A 85 -10.82 4.86 -10.06
C ASP A 85 -9.57 3.99 -9.89
N GLN A 86 -8.76 4.26 -8.85
CA GLN A 86 -7.60 3.43 -8.53
C GLN A 86 -8.03 2.03 -8.07
N ALA A 87 -9.10 1.93 -7.28
CA ALA A 87 -9.65 0.65 -6.85
C ALA A 87 -10.15 -0.18 -8.04
N ILE A 88 -10.81 0.44 -9.03
CA ILE A 88 -11.20 -0.22 -10.28
C ILE A 88 -9.96 -0.69 -11.04
N GLY A 89 -8.93 0.16 -11.18
CA GLY A 89 -7.69 -0.22 -11.84
C GLY A 89 -7.00 -1.43 -11.20
N ILE A 90 -6.93 -1.46 -9.86
CA ILE A 90 -6.39 -2.58 -9.09
C ILE A 90 -7.24 -3.85 -9.28
N ALA A 91 -8.56 -3.72 -9.29
CA ALA A 91 -9.45 -4.86 -9.54
C ALA A 91 -9.24 -5.44 -10.94
N THR A 92 -9.14 -4.58 -11.97
CA THR A 92 -8.85 -5.00 -13.35
C THR A 92 -7.50 -5.73 -13.43
N GLU A 93 -6.44 -5.17 -12.83
CA GLU A 93 -5.12 -5.82 -12.80
C GLU A 93 -5.16 -7.18 -12.08
N ALA A 94 -5.93 -7.29 -10.99
CA ALA A 94 -6.14 -8.55 -10.28
C ALA A 94 -6.88 -9.58 -11.14
N ILE A 95 -7.91 -9.18 -11.90
CA ILE A 95 -8.64 -10.05 -12.82
C ILE A 95 -7.69 -10.65 -13.86
N HIS A 96 -6.81 -9.85 -14.45
CA HIS A 96 -5.81 -10.32 -15.41
C HIS A 96 -4.78 -11.24 -14.77
N THR A 97 -4.21 -10.81 -13.65
CA THR A 97 -3.12 -11.52 -13.00
C THR A 97 -3.56 -12.91 -12.54
N TRP A 98 -4.76 -12.99 -11.97
CA TRP A 98 -5.30 -14.22 -11.40
C TRP A 98 -6.27 -14.96 -12.34
N HIS A 99 -6.49 -14.45 -13.56
CA HIS A 99 -7.37 -15.04 -14.58
C HIS A 99 -8.78 -15.35 -14.03
N LEU A 100 -9.39 -14.38 -13.34
CA LEU A 100 -10.67 -14.56 -12.62
C LEU A 100 -11.89 -14.71 -13.54
N THR A 101 -11.72 -14.44 -14.83
CA THR A 101 -12.72 -14.67 -15.88
C THR A 101 -12.01 -14.91 -17.21
N THR A 102 -12.74 -15.49 -18.16
CA THR A 102 -12.27 -15.69 -19.55
C THR A 102 -12.71 -14.56 -20.49
N LEU A 103 -13.54 -13.62 -20.03
CA LEU A 103 -14.01 -12.49 -20.83
C LEU A 103 -12.93 -11.42 -20.96
N ASP A 104 -12.87 -10.77 -22.13
CA ASP A 104 -12.03 -9.59 -22.34
C ASP A 104 -12.55 -8.39 -21.53
N ASP A 105 -11.68 -7.46 -21.13
CA ASP A 105 -12.06 -6.30 -20.31
C ASP A 105 -13.14 -5.42 -20.92
N LYS A 106 -13.15 -5.31 -22.25
CA LYS A 106 -14.18 -4.55 -22.98
C LYS A 106 -15.58 -5.15 -22.80
N CYS A 107 -15.65 -6.42 -22.39
CA CYS A 107 -16.86 -7.17 -22.10
C CYS A 107 -17.15 -7.24 -20.59
N LEU A 108 -16.43 -6.45 -19.79
CA LEU A 108 -16.62 -6.34 -18.36
C LEU A 108 -17.14 -4.96 -17.99
N ARG A 109 -18.09 -4.96 -17.07
CA ARG A 109 -18.59 -3.75 -16.42
C ARG A 109 -18.32 -3.84 -14.91
N TYR A 110 -17.92 -2.71 -14.34
CA TYR A 110 -17.62 -2.57 -12.92
C TYR A 110 -18.67 -1.68 -12.25
N ASP A 111 -19.41 -2.22 -11.30
CA ASP A 111 -20.27 -1.43 -10.41
C ASP A 111 -19.56 -1.30 -9.05
N LEU A 112 -19.15 -0.08 -8.70
CA LEU A 112 -18.41 0.22 -7.47
C LEU A 112 -19.35 0.72 -6.37
N ASP A 113 -19.25 0.12 -5.18
CA ASP A 113 -19.97 0.49 -3.97
C ASP A 113 -18.98 0.90 -2.87
N GLU A 114 -19.03 2.18 -2.52
CA GLU A 114 -18.19 2.80 -1.48
C GLU A 114 -18.86 2.81 -0.10
N SER A 115 -20.13 2.45 -0.02
CA SER A 115 -20.97 2.68 1.17
C SER A 115 -21.11 1.44 2.05
N ARG A 116 -20.99 0.25 1.45
CA ARG A 116 -21.20 -1.02 2.14
C ARG A 116 -20.17 -1.31 3.22
N GLU A 117 -18.90 -1.04 2.96
CA GLU A 117 -17.81 -1.36 3.88
C GLU A 117 -16.85 -0.19 4.02
N LYS A 118 -16.63 0.25 5.27
CA LYS A 118 -15.83 1.45 5.56
C LYS A 118 -14.38 1.33 5.09
N ASN A 119 -13.82 0.12 5.09
CA ASN A 119 -12.41 -0.11 4.79
C ASN A 119 -12.18 -0.64 3.38
N PHE A 120 -13.24 -0.92 2.61
CA PHE A 120 -13.14 -1.54 1.29
C PHE A 120 -13.95 -0.76 0.26
N TYR A 121 -13.47 -0.80 -0.98
CA TYR A 121 -14.29 -0.64 -2.17
C TYR A 121 -14.82 -2.01 -2.56
N ILE A 122 -16.14 -2.15 -2.71
CA ILE A 122 -16.75 -3.38 -3.22
C ILE A 122 -17.07 -3.17 -4.69
N ILE A 123 -16.43 -3.94 -5.55
CA ILE A 123 -16.56 -3.84 -7.00
C ILE A 123 -17.28 -5.10 -7.48
N THR A 124 -18.52 -4.96 -7.91
CA THR A 124 -19.26 -6.04 -8.57
C THR A 124 -18.87 -6.07 -10.05
N VAL A 125 -18.31 -7.20 -10.49
CA VAL A 125 -17.92 -7.44 -11.88
C VAL A 125 -19.09 -8.10 -12.60
N ARG A 126 -19.47 -7.54 -13.75
CA ARG A 126 -20.56 -8.01 -14.59
C ARG A 126 -20.14 -8.13 -16.04
N GLU A 127 -20.91 -8.91 -16.80
CA GLU A 127 -20.82 -8.90 -18.26
C GLU A 127 -21.30 -7.55 -18.83
N ASP A 128 -20.59 -7.05 -19.83
CA ASP A 128 -21.03 -5.97 -20.71
C ASP A 128 -21.15 -6.48 -22.14
N ASN A 129 -22.40 -6.62 -22.58
CA ASN A 129 -22.76 -7.19 -23.88
C ASN A 129 -23.08 -6.10 -24.93
N ARG A 130 -22.74 -4.83 -24.66
CA ARG A 130 -23.04 -3.73 -25.58
C ARG A 130 -22.17 -3.74 -26.84
N ASP A 131 -20.95 -4.26 -26.74
CA ASP A 131 -20.12 -4.47 -27.91
C ASP A 131 -20.50 -5.79 -28.60
N ILE A 132 -20.72 -5.74 -29.92
CA ILE A 132 -21.13 -6.91 -30.70
C ILE A 132 -20.13 -8.08 -30.61
N SER A 133 -18.86 -7.78 -30.33
CA SER A 133 -17.81 -8.79 -30.16
C SER A 133 -17.85 -9.52 -28.82
N CYS A 134 -18.56 -8.99 -27.82
CA CYS A 134 -18.76 -9.64 -26.52
C CYS A 134 -19.88 -10.68 -26.57
N GLY A 135 -20.77 -10.58 -27.57
CA GLY A 135 -21.95 -11.45 -27.68
C GLY A 135 -22.97 -11.20 -26.58
N GLY A 136 -24.08 -11.94 -26.62
CA GLY A 136 -25.16 -11.80 -25.64
C GLY A 136 -26.16 -10.68 -25.96
N ASP A 137 -27.14 -10.54 -25.07
CA ASP A 137 -28.17 -9.50 -25.16
C ASP A 137 -27.64 -8.22 -24.49
N PRO A 138 -27.57 -7.07 -25.18
CA PRO A 138 -27.04 -5.82 -24.62
C PRO A 138 -27.85 -5.27 -23.44
N ASP A 139 -29.10 -5.72 -23.27
CA ASP A 139 -29.96 -5.33 -22.15
C ASP A 139 -29.78 -6.24 -20.92
N ILE A 140 -28.97 -7.30 -21.03
CA ILE A 140 -28.67 -8.25 -19.95
C ILE A 140 -27.22 -8.12 -19.50
N SER A 141 -27.02 -7.87 -18.21
CA SER A 141 -25.70 -7.76 -17.57
C SER A 141 -25.61 -8.69 -16.37
N HIS A 142 -25.17 -9.93 -16.62
CA HIS A 142 -25.07 -10.95 -15.59
C HIS A 142 -23.96 -10.61 -14.60
N ARG A 143 -24.20 -10.86 -13.30
CA ARG A 143 -23.16 -10.71 -12.27
C ARG A 143 -22.23 -11.91 -12.33
N LEU A 144 -20.92 -11.66 -12.39
CA LEU A 144 -19.89 -12.69 -12.37
C LEU A 144 -19.45 -12.95 -10.93
N PHE A 145 -18.86 -11.95 -10.28
CA PHE A 145 -18.33 -12.04 -8.92
C PHE A 145 -18.09 -10.63 -8.36
N ASP A 146 -17.66 -10.55 -7.11
CA ASP A 146 -17.25 -9.31 -6.46
C ASP A 146 -15.75 -9.35 -6.11
N ILE A 147 -15.10 -8.20 -6.25
CA ILE A 147 -13.76 -7.94 -5.73
C ILE A 147 -13.88 -6.88 -4.64
N LYS A 148 -13.22 -7.11 -3.51
CA LYS A 148 -13.02 -6.10 -2.46
C LYS A 148 -11.59 -5.62 -2.51
N VAL A 149 -11.40 -4.31 -2.64
CA VAL A 149 -10.07 -3.68 -2.58
C VAL A 149 -10.01 -2.83 -1.32
N ALA A 150 -9.03 -3.10 -0.46
CA ALA A 150 -8.84 -2.30 0.75
C ALA A 150 -8.52 -0.86 0.37
N ARG A 151 -9.11 0.11 1.09
CA ARG A 151 -8.90 1.55 0.87
C ARG A 151 -7.45 1.97 1.02
N ASP A 152 -6.66 1.23 1.78
CA ASP A 152 -5.22 1.42 1.92
C ASP A 152 -4.37 0.59 0.94
N ASN A 153 -5.01 -0.11 0.01
CA ASN A 153 -4.38 -0.98 -0.98
C ASN A 153 -3.52 -2.12 -0.38
N THR A 154 -3.82 -2.56 0.84
CA THR A 154 -3.08 -3.65 1.49
C THR A 154 -3.63 -5.04 1.17
N GLN A 155 -4.92 -5.12 0.81
CA GLN A 155 -5.63 -6.39 0.67
C GLN A 155 -6.60 -6.36 -0.52
N ILE A 156 -6.66 -7.47 -1.24
CA ILE A 156 -7.61 -7.71 -2.33
C ILE A 156 -8.30 -9.05 -2.06
N LEU A 157 -9.62 -9.03 -1.95
CA LEU A 157 -10.44 -10.23 -1.77
C LEU A 157 -11.35 -10.46 -2.97
N THR A 158 -11.65 -11.72 -3.29
CA THR A 158 -12.60 -12.06 -4.34
C THR A 158 -13.44 -13.28 -3.97
N ASN A 159 -14.67 -13.35 -4.48
CA ASN A 159 -15.47 -14.57 -4.45
C ASN A 159 -15.65 -15.21 -5.84
N ALA A 160 -14.83 -14.82 -6.83
CA ALA A 160 -14.72 -15.54 -8.10
C ALA A 160 -14.53 -17.04 -7.83
N ASP A 161 -15.13 -17.94 -8.61
CA ASP A 161 -15.00 -19.41 -8.46
C ASP A 161 -15.47 -20.03 -7.14
N ASN A 162 -16.04 -19.24 -6.21
CA ASN A 162 -16.56 -19.75 -4.95
C ASN A 162 -18.08 -19.90 -5.00
N VAL A 163 -18.56 -21.15 -5.04
CA VAL A 163 -19.99 -21.49 -5.08
C VAL A 163 -20.75 -21.03 -3.83
N ASP A 164 -20.06 -20.91 -2.69
CA ASP A 164 -20.65 -20.49 -1.42
C ASP A 164 -20.67 -18.96 -1.26
N GLY A 165 -19.98 -18.24 -2.16
CA GLY A 165 -19.90 -16.78 -2.18
C GLY A 165 -18.90 -16.18 -1.19
N ASP A 166 -18.14 -17.02 -0.47
CA ASP A 166 -17.12 -16.57 0.47
C ASP A 166 -15.92 -15.93 -0.24
N TYR A 167 -15.40 -14.87 0.37
CA TYR A 167 -14.25 -14.12 -0.15
C TYR A 167 -12.93 -14.81 0.23
N ARG A 168 -12.07 -15.06 -0.76
CA ARG A 168 -10.67 -15.45 -0.57
C ARG A 168 -9.74 -14.26 -0.78
N ASP A 169 -8.60 -14.24 -0.10
CA ASP A 169 -7.54 -13.26 -0.30
C ASP A 169 -6.68 -13.63 -1.50
N LEU A 170 -6.43 -12.68 -2.40
CA LEU A 170 -5.56 -12.84 -3.57
C LEU A 170 -4.08 -12.52 -3.25
N ASN A 171 -3.82 -11.71 -2.22
CA ASN A 171 -2.46 -11.37 -1.79
C ASN A 171 -1.87 -12.42 -0.85
N SER A 172 -2.70 -13.33 -0.31
CA SER A 172 -2.21 -14.49 0.42
C SER A 172 -1.80 -15.58 -0.57
N PRO A 173 -0.59 -16.17 -0.50
CA PRO A 173 -0.32 -17.39 -1.21
C PRO A 173 -1.37 -18.42 -0.79
N ALA A 174 -1.96 -19.11 -1.79
CA ALA A 174 -2.86 -20.22 -1.54
C ALA A 174 -2.21 -21.11 -0.48
N THR A 175 -2.88 -21.29 0.67
CA THR A 175 -2.50 -22.32 1.61
C THR A 175 -2.69 -23.64 0.87
N ASN A 176 -1.60 -24.17 0.32
CA ASN A 176 -1.48 -25.56 -0.08
C ASN A 176 -1.61 -26.39 1.20
N ASN A 177 -2.83 -26.64 1.62
CA ASN A 177 -3.13 -27.68 2.58
C ASN A 177 -3.42 -28.95 1.77
N GLU A 178 -2.36 -29.75 1.67
CA GLU A 178 -2.29 -31.21 1.49
C GLU A 178 -3.06 -31.90 0.35
#